data_AF-D9XQA3-F1
#
_entry.id   AF-D9XQA3-F1
#
_cell.length_a   1.000
_cell.length_b   1.000
_cell.length_c   1.000
_cell.angle_alpha   90.00
_cell.angle_beta   90.00
_cell.angle_gamma   90.00
#
_symmetry.space_group_name_H-M   'P 1'
#
loop_
_entity.id
_entity.type
_entity.pdbx_description
1 polymer ?
#
loop_
_entity_poly.entity_id
_entity_poly.type
_entity_poly.pdbx_seq_one_letter_code
_entity_poly.pdbx_strand_id
1 'polypeptide(L)'
;MFSVGRSFFDASGTTFVGGENYTEMFRDPATLKAIRNTAIWVVVAPTLLTGLGLILAVLVEKIRWATAFKLLLFMPMAVSFLAAGIIFRLAYDEDPDKGVLNAAVVSVHDAFQGSSSYPTARARDGEGLTKGADGSYATGADVSPGGPARRWAWSGSPPRTCRA
;
A
#
# COMPACT_ATOMS: atom_id res chain seq x y z
N MET A 1 0.92 13.13 -37.34
CA MET A 1 0.05 12.66 -38.44
C MET A 1 -0.12 11.15 -38.44
N PHE A 2 0.95 10.34 -38.42
CA PHE A 2 0.85 8.88 -38.42
C PHE A 2 0.01 8.29 -37.26
N SER A 3 0.09 8.85 -36.06
CA SER A 3 -0.72 8.40 -34.91
C SER A 3 -2.22 8.65 -35.08
N VAL A 4 -2.59 9.76 -35.73
CA VAL A 4 -4.00 10.09 -36.01
C VAL A 4 -4.54 9.21 -37.12
N GLY A 5 -3.73 8.90 -38.13
CA GLY A 5 -4.11 7.94 -39.16
C GLY A 5 -4.35 6.54 -38.58
N ARG A 6 -3.47 6.08 -37.67
CA ARG A 6 -3.53 4.72 -37.11
C ARG A 6 -4.68 4.50 -36.12
N SER A 7 -5.25 5.54 -35.54
CA SER A 7 -6.37 5.39 -34.61
C SER A 7 -7.70 4.99 -35.28
N PHE A 8 -7.80 5.17 -36.60
CA PHE A 8 -8.94 4.70 -37.41
C PHE A 8 -8.77 3.25 -37.92
N PHE A 9 -7.65 2.59 -37.60
CA PHE A 9 -7.42 1.19 -37.92
C PHE A 9 -7.60 0.32 -36.69
N ASP A 10 -7.86 -0.96 -36.90
CA ASP A 10 -7.95 -1.98 -35.86
C ASP A 10 -6.66 -2.06 -35.02
N ALA A 11 -6.67 -2.75 -33.87
CA ALA A 11 -5.51 -2.92 -33.00
C ALA A 11 -4.27 -3.49 -33.74
N SER A 12 -4.53 -4.31 -34.77
CA SER A 12 -3.54 -4.90 -35.68
C SER A 12 -3.01 -3.94 -36.75
N GLY A 13 -3.68 -2.79 -36.98
CA GLY A 13 -3.33 -1.81 -38.01
C GLY A 13 -3.63 -2.23 -39.45
N THR A 14 -4.23 -3.40 -39.66
CA THR A 14 -4.45 -3.97 -41.00
C THR A 14 -5.80 -3.59 -41.62
N THR A 15 -6.81 -3.35 -40.79
CA THR A 15 -8.19 -3.10 -41.24
C THR A 15 -8.62 -1.70 -40.83
N PHE A 16 -9.13 -0.91 -41.79
CA PHE A 16 -9.70 0.41 -41.49
C PHE A 16 -11.09 0.23 -40.87
N VAL A 17 -11.20 0.50 -39.56
CA VAL A 17 -12.44 0.40 -38.77
C VAL A 17 -13.10 1.76 -38.56
N GLY A 18 -12.53 2.84 -39.12
CA GLY A 18 -13.08 4.17 -39.00
C GLY A 18 -13.20 4.63 -37.54
N GLY A 19 -14.37 5.14 -37.16
CA GLY A 19 -14.64 5.68 -35.82
C GLY A 19 -15.08 4.65 -34.77
N GLU A 20 -15.16 3.37 -35.12
CA GLU A 20 -15.79 2.34 -34.29
C GLU A 20 -15.06 2.15 -32.95
N ASN A 21 -13.71 2.21 -32.97
CA ASN A 21 -12.86 2.24 -31.77
C ASN A 21 -13.27 3.32 -30.76
N TYR A 22 -13.53 4.54 -31.23
CA TYR A 22 -13.94 5.64 -30.35
C TYR A 22 -15.33 5.41 -29.79
N THR A 23 -16.25 4.90 -30.61
CA THR A 23 -17.63 4.63 -30.20
C THR A 23 -17.68 3.54 -29.13
N GLU A 24 -16.82 2.53 -29.22
CA GLU A 24 -16.70 1.46 -28.22
C GLU A 24 -16.10 1.98 -26.91
N MET A 25 -15.06 2.82 -26.98
CA MET A 25 -14.49 3.47 -25.78
C MET A 25 -15.51 4.32 -25.00
N PHE A 26 -16.43 4.99 -25.69
CA PHE A 26 -17.48 5.78 -25.05
C PHE A 26 -18.67 4.94 -24.54
N ARG A 27 -18.81 3.68 -24.97
CA ARG A 27 -19.86 2.75 -24.49
C ARG A 27 -19.40 1.93 -23.30
N ASP A 28 -18.10 1.66 -23.17
CA ASP A 28 -17.57 0.89 -22.06
C ASP A 28 -17.72 1.65 -20.72
N PRO A 29 -18.52 1.12 -19.77
CA PRO A 29 -18.71 1.75 -18.46
C PRO A 29 -17.42 1.81 -17.63
N ALA A 30 -16.43 0.94 -17.86
CA ALA A 30 -15.16 1.01 -17.16
C ALA A 30 -14.34 2.23 -17.63
N THR A 31 -14.27 2.44 -18.95
CA THR A 31 -13.62 3.61 -19.55
C THR A 31 -14.26 4.92 -19.09
N LEU A 32 -15.59 5.02 -19.10
CA LEU A 32 -16.30 6.22 -18.62
C LEU A 32 -16.06 6.50 -17.12
N LYS A 33 -16.02 5.46 -16.28
CA LYS A 33 -15.68 5.59 -14.86
C LYS A 33 -14.25 6.10 -14.67
N ALA A 34 -13.30 5.55 -15.43
CA ALA A 34 -11.90 5.99 -15.38
C ALA A 34 -11.77 7.47 -15.78
N ILE A 35 -12.39 7.86 -16.90
CA ILE A 35 -12.40 9.27 -17.37
C ILE A 35 -12.99 10.19 -16.30
N ARG A 36 -14.13 9.83 -15.71
CA ARG A 36 -14.76 10.64 -14.65
C ARG A 36 -13.86 10.78 -13.44
N ASN A 37 -13.25 9.69 -12.96
CA ASN A 37 -12.34 9.74 -11.82
C ASN A 37 -11.12 10.61 -12.11
N THR A 38 -10.49 10.44 -13.26
CA THR A 38 -9.35 11.27 -13.68
C THR A 38 -9.76 12.73 -13.81
N ALA A 39 -10.93 13.03 -14.40
CA ALA A 39 -11.43 14.40 -14.54
C ALA A 39 -11.67 15.06 -13.17
N ILE A 40 -12.26 14.34 -12.22
CA ILE A 40 -12.43 14.82 -10.84
C ILE A 40 -11.05 15.13 -10.24
N TRP A 41 -10.09 14.23 -10.36
CA TRP A 41 -8.74 14.42 -9.82
C TRP A 41 -8.00 15.60 -10.42
N VAL A 42 -8.08 15.79 -11.75
CA VAL A 42 -7.44 16.88 -12.47
C VAL A 42 -7.99 18.25 -12.07
N VAL A 43 -9.24 18.32 -11.60
CA VAL A 43 -9.81 19.57 -11.09
C VAL A 43 -9.53 19.73 -9.60
N VAL A 44 -9.86 18.71 -8.80
CA VAL A 44 -9.83 18.79 -7.33
C VAL A 44 -8.41 18.97 -6.82
N ALA A 45 -7.42 18.21 -7.31
CA ALA A 45 -6.07 18.28 -6.77
C ALA A 45 -5.42 19.66 -7.03
N PRO A 46 -5.39 20.21 -8.26
CA PRO A 46 -4.86 21.55 -8.49
C PRO A 46 -5.63 22.64 -7.75
N THR A 47 -6.97 22.58 -7.70
CA THR A 47 -7.76 23.58 -6.96
C THR A 47 -7.41 23.57 -5.47
N LEU A 48 -7.29 22.40 -4.85
CA LEU A 48 -6.91 22.30 -3.44
C LEU A 48 -5.46 22.76 -3.21
N LEU A 49 -4.50 22.30 -4.02
CA LEU A 49 -3.09 22.66 -3.88
C LEU A 49 -2.87 24.16 -4.10
N THR A 50 -3.46 24.75 -5.13
CA THR A 50 -3.39 26.20 -5.39
C THR A 50 -4.09 27.00 -4.30
N GLY A 51 -5.28 26.56 -3.86
CA GLY A 51 -6.00 27.20 -2.77
C GLY A 51 -5.20 27.24 -1.48
N LEU A 52 -4.67 26.09 -1.04
CA LEU A 52 -3.80 26.02 0.14
C LEU A 52 -2.52 26.85 -0.06
N GLY A 53 -1.91 26.78 -1.25
CA GLY A 53 -0.71 27.55 -1.58
C GLY A 53 -0.91 29.06 -1.46
N LEU A 54 -2.06 29.58 -1.92
CA LEU A 54 -2.42 30.99 -1.79
C LEU A 54 -2.66 31.41 -0.34
N ILE A 55 -3.38 30.60 0.43
CA ILE A 55 -3.62 30.85 1.86
C ILE A 55 -2.29 30.95 2.61
N LEU A 56 -1.39 29.99 2.38
CA LEU A 56 -0.05 30.00 2.98
C LEU A 56 0.78 31.18 2.49
N ALA A 57 0.71 31.54 1.21
CA ALA A 57 1.44 32.67 0.66
C ALA A 57 1.07 34.00 1.33
N VAL A 58 -0.23 34.26 1.50
CA VAL A 58 -0.73 35.47 2.17
C VAL A 58 -0.33 35.50 3.65
N LEU A 59 -0.34 34.34 4.32
CA LEU A 59 0.05 34.24 5.72
C LEU A 59 1.56 34.49 5.91
N VAL A 60 2.37 33.96 4.99
CA VAL A 60 3.83 34.09 5.00
C VAL A 60 4.30 35.49 4.60
N GLU A 61 3.51 36.27 3.84
CA GLU A 61 3.84 37.65 3.49
C GLU A 61 4.03 38.55 4.72
N LYS A 62 3.41 38.21 5.86
CA LYS A 62 3.62 38.91 7.15
C LYS A 62 4.93 38.53 7.85
N ILE A 63 5.68 37.54 7.36
CA ILE A 63 6.89 37.01 7.98
C ILE A 63 8.13 37.55 7.25
N ARG A 64 9.06 38.14 8.02
CA ARG A 64 10.29 38.80 7.53
C ARG A 64 11.26 37.88 6.76
N TRP A 65 11.06 36.56 6.82
CA TRP A 65 11.87 35.51 6.16
C TRP A 65 11.12 34.74 5.06
N ALA A 66 10.07 35.32 4.48
CA ALA A 66 9.22 34.69 3.45
C ALA A 66 10.00 34.04 2.28
N THR A 67 11.13 34.63 1.88
CA THR A 67 11.97 34.12 0.77
C THR A 67 12.57 32.75 1.08
N ALA A 68 13.05 32.53 2.31
CA ALA A 68 13.63 31.23 2.70
C ALA A 68 12.56 30.13 2.71
N PHE A 69 11.35 30.45 3.18
CA PHE A 69 10.24 29.51 3.22
C PHE A 69 9.79 29.10 1.80
N LYS A 70 9.72 30.06 0.87
CA LYS A 70 9.43 29.78 -0.56
C LYS A 70 10.47 28.83 -1.16
N LEU A 71 11.76 29.06 -0.94
CA LEU A 71 12.82 28.19 -1.47
C LEU A 71 12.69 26.74 -0.96
N LEU A 72 12.35 26.58 0.32
CA LEU A 72 12.19 25.26 0.93
C LEU A 72 10.93 24.53 0.41
N LEU A 73 9.85 25.27 0.14
CA LEU A 73 8.65 24.75 -0.51
C LEU A 73 8.85 24.40 -1.99
N PHE A 74 9.75 25.10 -2.69
CA PHE A 74 10.09 24.82 -4.09
C PHE A 74 11.19 23.76 -4.26
N MET A 75 11.98 23.50 -3.22
CA MET A 75 13.04 22.47 -3.23
C MET A 75 12.56 21.10 -3.75
N PRO A 76 11.36 20.58 -3.37
CA PRO A 76 10.88 19.29 -3.84
C PRO A 76 10.56 19.26 -5.34
N MET A 77 10.28 20.41 -5.96
CA MET A 77 10.06 20.49 -7.41
C MET A 77 11.34 20.16 -8.21
N ALA A 78 12.51 20.27 -7.58
CA ALA A 78 13.77 19.83 -8.17
C ALA A 78 13.97 18.31 -8.10
N VAL A 79 13.22 17.62 -7.23
CA VAL A 79 13.28 16.16 -7.10
C VAL A 79 12.44 15.54 -8.21
N SER A 80 13.04 14.62 -8.97
CA SER A 80 12.35 13.90 -10.04
C SER A 80 11.25 13.00 -9.49
N PHE A 81 10.07 13.00 -10.13
CA PHE A 81 8.98 12.05 -9.85
C PHE A 81 9.45 10.59 -9.91
N LEU A 82 10.40 10.26 -10.78
CA LEU A 82 10.98 8.93 -10.86
C LEU A 82 11.74 8.57 -9.57
N ALA A 83 12.56 9.49 -9.05
CA ALA A 83 13.33 9.26 -7.83
C ALA A 83 12.39 9.07 -6.62
N ALA A 84 11.36 9.92 -6.51
CA ALA A 84 10.33 9.77 -5.47
C ALA A 84 9.61 8.42 -5.56
N GLY A 85 9.26 7.97 -6.78
CA GLY A 85 8.64 6.66 -7.01
C GLY A 85 9.53 5.49 -6.60
N ILE A 86 10.83 5.56 -6.89
CA ILE A 86 11.80 4.53 -6.46
C ILE A 86 11.94 4.52 -4.93
N ILE A 87 12.03 5.69 -4.29
CA ILE A 87 12.11 5.80 -2.83
C ILE A 87 10.86 5.22 -2.17
N PHE A 88 9.66 5.55 -2.67
CA PHE A 88 8.41 5.00 -2.14
C PHE A 88 8.33 3.49 -2.34
N ARG A 89 8.72 2.99 -3.52
CA ARG A 89 8.77 1.55 -3.79
C ARG A 89 9.71 0.83 -2.83
N LEU A 90 10.89 1.39 -2.56
CA LEU A 90 11.85 0.83 -1.61
C LEU A 90 11.34 0.92 -0.16
N ALA A 91 10.64 2.00 0.20
CA ALA A 91 10.10 2.20 1.54
C ALA A 91 8.93 1.25 1.87
N TYR A 92 8.11 0.92 0.87
CA TYR A 92 6.94 0.03 0.96
C TYR A 92 7.22 -1.39 0.46
N ASP A 93 8.48 -1.75 0.23
CA ASP A 93 8.82 -3.10 -0.22
C ASP A 93 8.30 -4.14 0.80
N GLU A 94 7.66 -5.20 0.32
CA GLU A 94 6.93 -6.16 1.16
C GLU A 94 7.87 -7.02 2.03
N ASP A 95 9.15 -7.10 1.66
CA ASP A 95 10.21 -7.74 2.46
C ASP A 95 10.43 -6.93 3.77
N PRO A 96 10.12 -7.49 4.96
CA PRO A 96 10.27 -6.80 6.26
C PRO A 96 11.72 -6.38 6.55
N ASP A 97 12.69 -7.05 5.93
CA ASP A 97 14.12 -6.77 6.09
C ASP A 97 14.62 -5.61 5.21
N LYS A 98 13.80 -5.14 4.24
CA LYS A 98 14.16 -4.06 3.30
C LYS A 98 13.22 -2.84 3.37
N GLY A 99 11.95 -3.04 3.72
CA GLY A 99 10.96 -1.97 3.84
C GLY A 99 11.02 -1.27 5.20
N VAL A 100 11.72 -0.14 5.29
CA VAL A 100 11.88 0.63 6.54
C VAL A 100 10.53 1.05 7.14
N LEU A 101 9.55 1.37 6.29
CA LEU A 101 8.25 1.85 6.75
C LEU A 101 7.33 0.70 7.20
N ASN A 102 7.36 -0.45 6.52
CA ASN A 102 6.62 -1.64 6.95
C ASN A 102 7.16 -2.17 8.29
N ALA A 103 8.50 -2.24 8.44
CA ALA A 103 9.14 -2.60 9.70
C ALA A 103 8.80 -1.62 10.84
N ALA A 104 8.73 -0.31 10.56
CA ALA A 104 8.29 0.68 11.54
C ALA A 104 6.83 0.49 11.97
N VAL A 105 5.92 0.19 11.03
CA VAL A 105 4.51 -0.09 11.36
C VAL A 105 4.35 -1.38 12.16
N VAL A 106 5.07 -2.44 11.80
CA VAL A 106 5.05 -3.72 12.53
C VAL A 106 5.61 -3.56 13.95
N SER A 107 6.74 -2.85 14.12
CA SER A 107 7.31 -2.61 15.45
C SER A 107 6.41 -1.77 16.36
N VAL A 108 5.70 -0.78 15.80
CA VAL A 108 4.71 0.00 16.55
C VAL A 108 3.51 -0.89 16.92
N HIS A 109 3.05 -1.74 16.00
CA HIS A 109 1.96 -2.68 16.26
C HIS A 109 2.30 -3.68 17.38
N ASP A 110 3.50 -4.25 17.34
CA ASP A 110 4.04 -5.17 18.37
C ASP A 110 4.29 -4.47 19.71
N ALA A 111 4.49 -3.14 19.72
CA ALA A 111 4.58 -2.38 20.96
C ALA A 111 3.23 -2.24 21.67
N PHE A 112 2.12 -2.28 20.91
CA PHE A 112 0.75 -2.18 21.44
C PHE A 112 0.07 -3.54 21.63
N GLN A 113 0.49 -4.59 20.90
CA GLN A 113 0.04 -5.96 21.11
C GLN A 113 1.19 -6.76 21.70
N GLY A 114 1.08 -7.11 22.99
CA GLY A 114 2.11 -7.84 23.73
C GLY A 114 2.71 -8.97 22.90
N SER A 115 4.04 -8.98 22.81
CA SER A 115 4.79 -9.92 21.99
C SER A 115 4.44 -11.37 22.35
N SER A 116 3.89 -12.09 21.37
CA SER A 116 3.89 -13.55 21.41
C SER A 116 5.33 -14.03 21.58
N SER A 117 5.59 -14.87 22.58
CA SER A 117 6.91 -15.50 22.80
C SER A 117 7.41 -16.32 21.59
N TYR A 118 6.56 -16.52 20.57
CA TYR A 118 6.85 -17.28 19.35
C TYR A 118 6.36 -16.53 18.09
N PRO A 119 7.07 -15.48 17.65
CA PRO A 119 6.65 -14.64 16.53
C PRO A 119 6.57 -15.37 15.18
N THR A 120 7.23 -16.53 15.04
CA THR A 120 7.22 -17.34 13.81
C THR A 120 6.30 -18.57 13.86
N ALA A 121 5.68 -18.88 15.01
CA ALA A 121 4.83 -20.05 15.14
C ALA A 121 3.39 -19.72 14.74
N ARG A 122 2.89 -20.34 13.67
CA ARG A 122 1.46 -20.26 13.30
C ARG A 122 0.79 -21.60 13.53
N ALA A 123 -0.39 -21.58 14.14
CA ALA A 123 -1.23 -22.77 14.30
C ALA A 123 -1.76 -23.21 12.93
N ARG A 124 -1.70 -24.51 12.64
CA ARG A 124 -2.25 -25.09 11.42
C ARG A 124 -3.75 -25.33 11.62
N ASP A 125 -4.57 -24.85 10.69
CA ASP A 125 -6.02 -25.02 10.75
C ASP A 125 -6.39 -26.52 10.76
N GLY A 126 -7.31 -26.92 11.64
CA GLY A 126 -7.83 -28.29 11.74
C GLY A 126 -7.22 -29.18 12.84
N GLU A 127 -6.24 -28.68 13.60
CA GLU A 127 -5.50 -29.48 14.61
C GLU A 127 -6.04 -29.36 16.05
N GLY A 128 -7.29 -28.92 16.22
CA GLY A 128 -7.94 -28.85 17.53
C GLY A 128 -7.38 -27.78 18.48
N LEU A 129 -6.77 -26.73 17.92
CA LEU A 129 -6.29 -25.55 18.64
C LEU A 129 -7.39 -24.48 18.68
N THR A 130 -7.82 -24.09 19.88
CA THR A 130 -8.79 -23.02 20.07
C THR A 130 -8.07 -21.72 20.42
N LYS A 131 -8.35 -20.65 19.66
CA LYS A 131 -7.78 -19.32 19.91
C LYS A 131 -8.51 -18.66 21.09
N GLY A 132 -7.80 -18.39 22.17
CA GLY A 132 -8.28 -17.61 23.31
C GLY A 132 -8.44 -16.13 22.95
N ALA A 133 -9.26 -15.42 23.72
CA ALA A 133 -9.50 -13.98 23.54
C ALA A 133 -8.22 -13.14 23.61
N ASP A 134 -7.21 -13.63 24.35
CA ASP A 134 -5.90 -13.00 24.53
C ASP A 134 -4.88 -13.36 23.43
N GLY A 135 -5.30 -14.04 22.36
CA GLY A 135 -4.42 -14.48 21.27
C GLY A 135 -3.59 -15.73 21.57
N SER A 136 -3.75 -16.31 22.76
CA SER A 136 -3.19 -17.62 23.12
C SER A 136 -3.90 -18.75 22.38
N TYR A 137 -3.20 -19.87 22.13
CA TYR A 137 -3.82 -21.09 21.59
C TYR A 137 -3.86 -22.15 22.69
N ALA A 138 -5.06 -22.65 22.99
CA ALA A 138 -5.27 -23.77 23.89
C ALA A 138 -5.53 -25.05 23.09
N THR A 139 -4.95 -26.17 23.54
CA THR A 139 -5.26 -27.49 22.97
C THR A 139 -6.55 -28.01 23.59
N GLY A 140 -7.49 -28.50 22.78
CA GLY A 140 -8.70 -29.15 23.29
C GLY A 140 -8.46 -30.53 23.93
N ALA A 141 -7.21 -30.98 24.06
CA ALA A 141 -6.82 -32.26 24.64
C ALA A 141 -5.87 -32.05 25.82
N ASP A 142 -6.12 -32.76 26.92
CA ASP A 142 -5.25 -32.79 28.10
C ASP A 142 -3.91 -33.44 27.74
N VAL A 143 -2.81 -32.72 27.97
CA VAL A 143 -1.45 -33.23 27.76
C VAL A 143 -0.83 -33.62 29.10
N SER A 144 -0.43 -34.89 29.22
CA SER A 144 0.26 -35.38 30.42
C SER A 144 1.77 -35.11 30.32
N PRO A 145 2.46 -34.76 31.43
CA PRO A 145 3.91 -34.54 31.44
C PRO A 145 4.66 -35.73 30.84
N GLY A 146 5.41 -35.49 29.75
CA GLY A 146 6.17 -36.52 29.02
C GLY A 146 5.51 -37.05 27.73
N GLY A 147 4.29 -36.61 27.40
CA GLY A 147 3.67 -36.93 26.11
C GLY A 147 4.26 -36.11 24.94
N PRO A 148 4.28 -36.65 23.70
CA PRO A 148 4.75 -35.91 22.54
C PRO A 148 3.78 -34.77 22.22
N ALA A 149 4.22 -33.52 22.43
CA ALA A 149 3.50 -32.36 21.91
C ALA A 149 3.36 -32.48 20.39
N ARG A 150 2.15 -32.26 19.86
CA ARG A 150 1.84 -32.37 18.42
C ARG A 150 2.59 -31.28 17.63
N ARG A 151 3.87 -31.53 17.37
CA ARG A 151 4.80 -30.63 16.66
C ARG A 151 4.32 -30.22 15.27
N TRP A 152 3.54 -31.09 14.63
CA TRP A 152 2.97 -30.90 13.30
C TRP A 152 1.75 -29.95 13.27
N ALA A 153 1.20 -29.61 14.44
CA ALA A 153 0.13 -28.62 14.57
C ALA A 153 0.62 -27.16 14.40
N TRP A 154 1.92 -26.95 14.26
CA TRP A 154 2.55 -25.64 14.15
C TRP A 154 3.39 -25.55 12.87
N SER A 155 3.27 -24.45 12.12
CA SER A 155 4.28 -24.06 11.13
C SER A 155 5.32 -23.18 11.83
N GLY A 156 6.47 -23.75 12.20
CA GLY A 156 7.53 -23.10 12.96
C GLY A 156 8.19 -24.05 13.97
N SER A 157 9.18 -23.59 14.75
CA SER A 157 9.78 -24.38 15.82
C SER A 157 8.89 -24.36 17.07
N PRO A 158 8.21 -25.45 17.46
CA PRO A 158 7.40 -25.45 18.67
C PRO A 158 8.26 -25.52 19.93
N PRO A 159 7.71 -25.09 21.09
CA PRO A 159 8.42 -25.12 22.36
C PRO A 159 8.82 -26.54 22.75
N ARG A 160 10.05 -26.69 23.25
CA ARG A 160 10.54 -27.97 23.82
C ARG A 160 9.97 -28.25 25.22
N THR A 161 9.28 -27.28 25.82
CA THR A 161 8.73 -27.36 27.17
C THR A 161 7.27 -26.90 27.13
N CYS A 162 6.33 -27.84 27.20
CA CYS A 162 4.94 -27.55 27.56
C CYS A 162 4.88 -27.45 29.09
N ARG A 163 4.45 -26.28 29.61
CA ARG A 163 4.04 -26.17 31.01
C ARG A 163 2.57 -26.61 31.06
N ALA A 164 2.28 -27.62 31.87
CA ALA A 164 0.94 -28.13 32.13
C ALA A 164 0.06 -27.05 32.77
#